data_AF-A0A7G2LT57-F1
#
_entry.id   AF-A0A7G2LT57-F1
#
_cell.length_a   1.000
_cell.length_b   1.000
_cell.length_c   1.000
_cell.angle_alpha   90.00
_cell.angle_beta   90.00
_cell.angle_gamma   90.00
#
_symmetry.space_group_name_H-M   'P 1'
#
loop_
_entity.id
_entity.type
_entity.pdbx_description
1 polymer ?
#
loop_
_entity_poly.entity_id
_entity_poly.type
_entity_poly.pdbx_seq_one_letter_code
_entity_poly.pdbx_strand_id
1 'polypeptide(L)' 'MTDKIAYSRHDDIVVLRIENPPVNALSQAVRQGLADGMDRAEAEDGVRAVMIVGEGRAF' A
#
# COMPACT_ATOMS: atom_id res chain seq x y z
N MET A 1 5.80 15.80 -1.97
CA MET A 1 6.33 14.46 -2.26
C MET A 1 5.16 13.62 -2.72
N THR A 2 5.24 13.00 -3.88
CA THR A 2 4.18 12.08 -4.34
C THR A 2 4.18 10.87 -3.42
N ASP A 3 3.01 10.52 -2.90
CA ASP A 3 2.82 9.28 -2.15
C ASP A 3 3.28 8.10 -3.00
N LYS A 4 4.00 7.16 -2.38
CA LYS A 4 4.54 5.97 -3.06
C LYS A 4 3.61 4.78 -2.96
N ILE A 5 2.55 4.88 -2.15
CA ILE A 5 1.58 3.83 -1.92
C ILE A 5 0.20 4.33 -2.31
N ALA A 6 -0.43 3.72 -3.31
CA ALA A 6 -1.84 3.95 -3.59
C ALA A 6 -2.70 3.07 -2.68
N TYR A 7 -3.68 3.70 -2.01
CA TYR A 7 -4.64 3.03 -1.13
C TYR A 7 -6.00 2.89 -1.82
N SER A 8 -6.50 1.67 -1.92
CA SER A 8 -7.84 1.38 -2.46
C SER A 8 -8.51 0.28 -1.65
N ARG A 9 -9.84 0.18 -1.72
CA ARG A 9 -10.62 -0.85 -1.01
C ARG A 9 -11.53 -1.59 -1.99
N HIS A 10 -11.53 -2.91 -1.89
CA HIS A 10 -12.39 -3.82 -2.63
C HIS A 10 -13.12 -4.70 -1.60
N ASP A 11 -14.40 -4.40 -1.37
CA ASP A 11 -15.22 -5.02 -0.32
C ASP A 11 -14.56 -4.92 1.07
N ASP A 12 -14.19 -6.06 1.66
CA ASP A 12 -13.52 -6.16 2.97
C ASP A 12 -11.99 -6.27 2.86
N ILE A 13 -11.42 -6.03 1.67
CA ILE A 13 -9.97 -6.09 1.43
C ILE A 13 -9.44 -4.70 1.06
N VAL A 14 -8.46 -4.22 1.83
CA VAL A 14 -7.68 -3.04 1.49
C VAL A 14 -6.52 -3.44 0.58
N VAL A 15 -6.23 -2.65 -0.44
CA VAL A 15 -5.12 -2.85 -1.37
C VAL A 15 -4.16 -1.67 -1.24
N LEU A 16 -2.93 -1.98 -0.81
CA LEU A 16 -1.78 -1.07 -0.77
C LEU A 16 -0.88 -1.37 -1.97
N ARG A 17 -0.88 -0.47 -2.96
CA ARG A 17 -0.11 -0.64 -4.19
C ARG A 17 1.17 0.18 -4.16
N ILE A 18 2.33 -0.45 -4.28
CA ILE A 18 3.62 0.23 -4.36
C ILE A 18 3.84 0.77 -5.77
N GLU A 19 3.93 2.09 -5.90
CA GLU A 19 4.14 2.82 -7.16
C GLU A 19 5.52 3.49 -7.16
N ASN A 20 6.58 2.66 -7.11
CA ASN A 20 7.95 3.15 -7.02
C ASN A 20 8.87 2.49 -8.08
N PRO A 21 8.64 2.77 -9.38
CA PRO A 21 9.45 2.20 -10.45
C PRO A 21 10.95 2.55 -10.31
N PRO A 22 11.86 1.73 -10.86
CA PRO A 22 11.58 0.60 -11.75
C PRO A 22 11.34 -0.75 -11.06
N VAL A 23 11.70 -0.87 -9.78
CA VAL A 23 11.73 -2.16 -9.05
C VAL A 23 11.02 -2.12 -7.70
N ASN A 24 10.27 -1.05 -7.40
CA ASN A 24 9.56 -0.88 -6.13
C ASN A 24 10.48 -1.00 -4.91
N ALA A 25 11.68 -0.40 -5.00
CA ALA A 25 12.66 -0.45 -3.92
C ALA A 25 12.05 0.09 -2.61
N LEU A 26 12.32 -0.61 -1.50
CA LEU A 26 11.87 -0.29 -0.14
C LEU A 26 12.62 0.92 0.44
N SER A 27 12.57 2.06 -0.25
CA SER A 27 13.05 3.35 0.24
C SER A 27 12.32 3.76 1.52
N GLN A 28 12.86 4.75 2.22
CA GLN A 28 12.20 5.29 3.43
C GLN A 28 10.76 5.73 3.16
N ALA A 29 10.50 6.39 2.02
CA ALA A 29 9.15 6.85 1.66
C ALA A 29 8.18 5.69 1.41
N VAL A 30 8.63 4.59 0.80
CA VAL A 30 7.81 3.38 0.59
C VAL A 30 7.48 2.72 1.93
N ARG A 31 8.46 2.58 2.82
CA ARG A 31 8.24 2.00 4.15
C ARG A 31 7.28 2.84 5.00
N GLN A 32 7.41 4.16 4.93
CA GLN A 32 6.49 5.06 5.64
C GLN A 32 5.07 4.94 5.08
N GLY A 33 4.89 5.00 3.76
CA GLY A 33 3.55 4.86 3.16
C GLY A 33 2.90 3.50 3.43
N LEU A 34 3.69 2.43 3.52
CA LEU A 34 3.16 1.12 3.91
C LEU A 34 2.71 1.12 5.37
N ALA A 35 3.49 1.70 6.29
CA ALA A 35 3.10 1.83 7.69
C ALA A 35 1.82 2.66 7.84
N ASP A 36 1.77 3.84 7.22
CA ASP A 36 0.60 4.73 7.25
C ASP A 36 -0.65 4.05 6.64
N GLY A 37 -0.47 3.29 5.57
CA GLY A 37 -1.54 2.52 4.94
C GLY A 37 -2.06 1.38 5.81
N MET A 38 -1.17 0.71 6.56
CA MET A 38 -1.55 -0.33 7.53
C MET A 38 -2.32 0.27 8.71
N ASP A 39 -1.83 1.36 9.31
CA ASP A 39 -2.50 2.06 10.41
C ASP A 39 -3.91 2.49 10.02
N ARG A 40 -4.06 3.00 8.79
CA ARG A 40 -5.38 3.34 8.23
C ARG A 40 -6.28 2.11 8.08
N ALA A 41 -5.77 1.01 7.52
CA ALA A 41 -6.54 -0.20 7.31
C ALA A 41 -7.01 -0.83 8.62
N GLU A 42 -6.19 -0.81 9.67
CA GLU A 42 -6.52 -1.29 11.01
C GLU A 42 -7.63 -0.47 11.68
N ALA A 43 -7.72 0.82 11.37
CA ALA A 43 -8.74 1.72 11.90
C ALA A 43 -10.07 1.68 11.13
N GLU A 44 -10.12 1.08 9.93
CA GLU A 44 -11.33 1.04 9.11
C GLU A 44 -12.22 -0.17 9.44
N ASP A 45 -13.47 0.11 9.82
CA ASP A 45 -14.45 -0.94 10.09
C ASP A 45 -14.73 -1.82 8.85
N GLY A 46 -14.87 -3.12 9.12
CA GLY A 46 -15.20 -4.13 8.12
C GLY A 46 -14.04 -4.49 7.18
N VAL A 47 -12.82 -3.98 7.40
CA VAL A 47 -11.62 -4.52 6.76
C VAL A 47 -11.28 -5.86 7.41
N ARG A 48 -11.13 -6.90 6.59
CA ARG A 48 -10.77 -8.26 7.01
C ARG A 48 -9.38 -8.69 6.55
N ALA A 49 -8.84 -8.05 5.52
CA ALA A 49 -7.51 -8.32 5.03
C ALA A 49 -6.87 -7.09 4.35
N VAL A 50 -5.55 -7.11 4.27
CA VAL A 50 -4.76 -6.15 3.49
C VAL A 50 -3.93 -6.91 2.45
N MET A 51 -4.03 -6.49 1.19
CA MET A 51 -3.21 -6.97 0.09
C MET A 51 -2.15 -5.92 -0.24
N ILE A 52 -0.88 -6.30 -0.17
CA ILE A 52 0.24 -5.48 -0.65
C ILE A 52 0.64 -6.00 -2.03
N VAL A 53 0.77 -5.10 -2.99
CA VAL A 53 1.09 -5.44 -4.38
C VAL A 53 1.94 -4.34 -5.02
N GLY A 54 2.80 -4.70 -5.95
CA GLY A 54 3.59 -3.75 -6.72
C GLY A 54 2.92 -3.37 -8.02
N GLU A 55 3.08 -2.11 -8.43
CA GLU A 55 2.69 -1.68 -9.77
C GLU A 55 3.73 -2.12 -10.80
N GLY A 56 3.25 -2.61 -11.95
CA GLY A 56 4.10 -3.05 -13.05
C GLY A 56 4.71 -4.45 -12.85
N ARG A 57 6.04 -4.55 -12.95
CA ARG A 57 6.75 -5.85 -13.08
C ARG A 57 7.41 -6.34 -11.79
N ALA A 58 7.58 -5.45 -10.81
CA ALA A 58 8.14 -5.79 -9.51
C ALA A 58 7.02 -5.86 -8.48
N PHE A 59 7.24 -6.65 -7.42
CA PHE A 59 6.36 -6.68 -6.25
C PHE A 59 6.35 -5.33 -5.53
#